data_AF-A0A1Q9CF70-F1
#
_entry.id   AF-A0A1Q9CF70-F1
#
_cell.length_a   1.000
_cell.length_b   1.000
_cell.length_c   1.000
_cell.angle_alpha   90.00
_cell.angle_beta   90.00
_cell.angle_gamma   90.00
#
_symmetry.space_group_name_H-M   'P 1'
#
loop_
_entity.id
_entity.type
_entity.pdbx_description
1 polymer ?
#
loop_
_entity_poly.entity_id
_entity_poly.type
_entity_poly.pdbx_seq_one_letter_code
_entity_poly.pdbx_strand_id
1 'polypeptide(L)'
;MLSCTERLKLQRSEEIVAMTETMARADLPRPPALPTLLAARTRPEPSPKSPKEKAAELEAIQEAQGRQPETRLTKERAITLQLELMAAYGTPAFQKELHEIGRRYGTSSKLRSELCKLVRRIQLDIIPRYGFDGSEEGVHSMLRSFKALEKDPDIEVNDVAIKELLSLEVPPMEMNEKNKLIARPVTKHRIMDLLRVQLIEFSKATFQADVEELKKCADYNSGRVFNPSRPMEQGFEDPDGYYHLEGRAELALLVQTRLLPQYGFAPSKAGVQDMIRHCAPFVRDPDVANLLDRVNEKLGMSPAACHRFRELVAQLS
;
A
#
# COMPACT_ATOMS: atom_id res chain seq x y z
N MET A 1 -39.52 -8.72 -9.11
CA MET A 1 -38.33 -9.09 -8.33
C MET A 1 -37.16 -8.33 -8.91
N LEU A 2 -36.50 -7.47 -8.13
CA LEU A 2 -35.31 -6.74 -8.59
C LEU A 2 -34.16 -7.72 -8.83
N SER A 3 -33.37 -7.47 -9.88
CA SER A 3 -32.16 -8.26 -10.13
C SER A 3 -31.16 -8.09 -8.96
N CYS A 4 -30.23 -9.05 -8.78
CA CYS A 4 -29.17 -8.98 -7.75
C CYS A 4 -28.40 -7.64 -7.88
N THR A 5 -28.15 -7.20 -9.13
CA THR A 5 -27.53 -5.94 -9.49
C THR A 5 -28.35 -4.69 -9.12
N GLU A 6 -29.67 -4.73 -9.28
CA GLU A 6 -30.55 -3.61 -8.89
C GLU A 6 -30.62 -3.43 -7.37
N ARG A 7 -30.59 -4.54 -6.61
CA ARG A 7 -30.54 -4.48 -5.14
C ARG A 7 -29.24 -3.85 -4.63
N LEU A 8 -28.10 -4.25 -5.18
CA LEU A 8 -26.79 -3.66 -4.83
C LEU A 8 -26.72 -2.15 -5.15
N LYS A 9 -27.34 -1.71 -6.26
CA LYS A 9 -27.41 -0.29 -6.61
C LYS A 9 -28.23 0.52 -5.60
N LEU A 10 -29.39 0.01 -5.18
CA LEU A 10 -30.22 0.67 -4.17
C LEU A 10 -29.48 0.77 -2.83
N GLN A 11 -28.91 -0.34 -2.35
CA GLN A 11 -28.19 -0.37 -1.08
C GLN A 11 -27.04 0.65 -1.03
N ARG A 12 -26.26 0.78 -2.11
CA ARG A 12 -25.18 1.78 -2.19
C ARG A 12 -25.67 3.21 -2.20
N SER A 13 -26.80 3.49 -2.85
CA SER A 13 -27.37 4.84 -2.85
C SER A 13 -27.78 5.28 -1.44
N GLU A 14 -28.26 4.34 -0.62
CA GLU A 14 -28.62 4.59 0.78
C GLU A 14 -27.38 4.76 1.67
N GLU A 15 -26.33 3.96 1.48
CA GLU A 15 -25.06 4.09 2.24
C GLU A 15 -24.33 5.41 1.96
N ILE A 16 -24.33 5.89 0.72
CA ILE A 16 -23.71 7.18 0.35
C ILE A 16 -24.44 8.35 1.04
N VAL A 17 -25.77 8.30 1.11
CA VAL A 17 -26.58 9.31 1.80
C VAL A 17 -26.31 9.26 3.32
N ALA A 18 -26.26 8.08 3.92
CA ALA A 18 -25.98 7.94 5.35
C ALA A 18 -24.57 8.43 5.75
N MET A 19 -23.56 8.16 4.93
CA MET A 19 -22.18 8.58 5.21
C MET A 19 -22.02 10.11 5.12
N THR A 20 -22.70 10.75 4.17
CA THR A 20 -22.68 12.22 4.02
C THR A 20 -23.41 12.93 5.17
N GLU A 21 -24.51 12.37 5.69
CA GLU A 21 -25.20 12.90 6.88
C GLU A 21 -24.37 12.76 8.17
N THR A 22 -23.58 11.69 8.28
CA THR A 22 -22.77 11.42 9.47
C THR A 22 -21.55 12.36 9.56
N MET A 23 -20.93 12.68 8.42
CA MET A 23 -19.80 13.62 8.37
C MET A 23 -20.22 15.08 8.67
N ALA A 24 -21.48 15.45 8.47
CA ALA A 24 -21.99 16.78 8.75
C ALA A 24 -22.21 17.08 10.25
N ARG A 25 -22.11 16.07 11.14
CA ARG A 25 -22.45 16.19 12.58
C ARG A 25 -21.29 16.03 13.55
N ALA A 26 -20.07 15.79 13.08
CA ALA A 26 -18.94 15.53 13.96
C ALA A 26 -18.27 16.82 14.47
N ASP A 27 -18.74 17.35 15.61
CA ASP A 27 -17.99 18.31 16.43
C ASP A 27 -16.77 17.60 17.05
N LEU A 28 -15.56 17.98 16.61
CA LEU A 28 -14.32 17.38 17.08
C LEU A 28 -13.92 17.92 18.47
N PRO A 29 -13.66 17.05 19.47
CA PRO A 29 -13.22 17.48 20.79
C PRO A 29 -11.76 17.99 20.78
N ARG A 30 -11.53 19.06 21.53
CA ARG A 30 -10.24 19.74 21.66
C ARG A 30 -9.27 18.90 22.51
N PRO A 31 -8.02 18.66 22.06
CA PRO A 31 -7.08 17.83 22.82
C PRO A 31 -6.56 18.53 24.10
N PRO A 32 -6.31 17.77 25.17
CA PRO A 32 -5.79 18.30 26.43
C PRO A 32 -4.29 18.61 26.35
N ALA A 33 -3.87 19.64 27.08
CA ALA A 33 -2.47 20.11 27.14
C ALA A 33 -1.57 19.14 27.92
N LEU A 34 -0.34 18.94 27.41
CA LEU A 34 0.68 18.08 28.03
C LEU A 34 1.53 18.83 29.06
N PRO A 35 2.03 18.16 30.13
CA PRO A 35 2.83 18.78 31.18
C PRO A 35 4.34 18.78 30.86
N THR A 36 4.97 19.92 31.17
CA THR A 36 6.42 20.16 31.14
C THR A 36 7.11 19.48 32.33
N LEU A 37 8.14 18.66 32.09
CA LEU A 37 9.03 18.14 33.15
C LEU A 37 10.49 18.50 32.85
N LEU A 38 11.05 19.33 33.73
CA LEU A 38 12.44 19.77 33.78
C LEU A 38 12.99 19.36 35.14
N ALA A 39 14.04 18.53 35.17
CA ALA A 39 14.88 18.36 36.36
C ALA A 39 16.25 17.77 35.99
N ALA A 40 17.28 18.61 36.05
CA ALA A 40 18.68 18.24 35.99
C ALA A 40 19.13 17.62 37.32
N ARG A 41 19.89 16.51 37.25
CA ARG A 41 20.64 15.97 38.40
C ARG A 41 22.13 16.06 38.11
N THR A 42 22.82 16.86 38.91
CA THR A 42 24.27 16.94 39.07
C THR A 42 24.84 15.62 39.60
N ARG A 43 25.82 15.04 38.90
CA ARG A 43 26.62 13.89 39.37
C ARG A 43 27.98 14.36 39.89
N PRO A 44 28.54 13.74 40.94
CA PRO A 44 29.83 14.08 41.51
C PRO A 44 31.00 13.58 40.64
N GLU A 45 32.07 14.39 40.64
CA GLU A 45 33.32 14.19 39.89
C GLU A 45 34.17 13.06 40.51
N PRO A 46 34.68 12.09 39.72
CA PRO A 46 35.60 11.06 40.21
C PRO A 46 37.07 11.53 40.19
N SER A 47 37.80 11.19 41.26
CA SER A 47 39.21 11.51 41.50
C SER A 47 40.19 10.87 40.48
N PRO A 48 41.42 11.42 40.32
CA PRO A 48 42.35 11.04 39.26
C PRO A 48 43.04 9.70 39.55
N LYS A 49 42.84 8.71 38.67
CA LYS A 49 43.53 7.41 38.69
C LYS A 49 44.90 7.46 38.00
N SER A 50 45.80 6.61 38.47
CA SER A 50 47.23 6.49 38.10
C SER A 50 47.46 6.09 36.63
N PRO A 51 48.55 6.56 35.98
CA PRO A 51 48.84 6.31 34.55
C PRO A 51 48.97 4.85 34.13
N LYS A 52 49.26 3.92 35.04
CA LYS A 52 49.42 2.49 34.73
C LYS A 52 48.10 1.71 34.62
N GLU A 53 47.01 2.21 35.21
CA GLU A 53 45.67 1.60 35.07
C GLU A 53 44.99 1.99 33.75
N LYS A 54 45.31 3.17 33.20
CA LYS A 54 44.73 3.67 31.94
C LYS A 54 45.10 2.85 30.70
N ALA A 55 46.28 2.21 30.69
CA ALA A 55 46.74 1.43 29.54
C ALA A 55 46.02 0.06 29.46
N ALA A 56 45.84 -0.60 30.60
CA ALA A 56 45.11 -1.87 30.67
C ALA A 56 43.60 -1.70 30.47
N GLU A 57 43.03 -0.57 30.91
CA GLU A 57 41.62 -0.24 30.65
C GLU A 57 41.37 0.09 29.17
N LEU A 58 42.34 0.69 28.45
CA LEU A 58 42.22 0.94 27.01
C LEU A 58 42.29 -0.35 26.16
N GLU A 59 43.15 -1.30 26.51
CA GLU A 59 43.25 -2.59 25.80
C GLU A 59 42.07 -3.52 26.11
N ALA A 60 41.57 -3.54 27.35
CA ALA A 60 40.37 -4.31 27.71
C ALA A 60 39.09 -3.77 27.05
N ILE A 61 39.01 -2.45 26.81
CA ILE A 61 37.91 -1.83 26.05
C ILE A 61 38.00 -2.17 24.55
N GLN A 62 39.20 -2.36 23.98
CA GLN A 62 39.37 -2.73 22.58
C GLN A 62 39.11 -4.21 22.30
N GLU A 63 39.43 -5.13 23.23
CA GLU A 63 39.13 -6.56 23.06
C GLU A 63 37.65 -6.91 23.28
N ALA A 64 36.93 -6.16 24.14
CA ALA A 64 35.49 -6.32 24.32
C ALA A 64 34.66 -5.88 23.09
N GLN A 65 35.26 -5.13 22.16
CA GLN A 65 34.61 -4.69 20.91
C GLN A 65 34.79 -5.67 19.73
N GLY A 66 35.57 -6.75 19.91
CA GLY A 66 35.98 -7.67 18.82
C GLY A 66 35.03 -8.84 18.52
N ARG A 67 33.94 -9.01 19.25
CA ARG A 67 32.86 -9.96 18.91
C ARG A 67 31.55 -9.21 18.87
N GLN A 68 31.29 -8.49 17.78
CA GLN A 68 29.94 -8.01 17.50
C GLN A 68 29.07 -9.26 17.29
N PRO A 69 28.16 -9.60 18.23
CA PRO A 69 27.23 -10.69 17.99
C PRO A 69 26.48 -10.33 16.71
N GLU A 70 26.40 -11.26 15.75
CA GLU A 70 25.63 -11.06 14.53
C GLU A 70 24.28 -10.47 14.92
N THR A 71 24.04 -9.21 14.53
CA THR A 71 22.92 -8.38 14.99
C THR A 71 21.64 -8.86 14.31
N ARG A 72 21.25 -10.08 14.65
CA ARG A 72 20.01 -10.68 14.23
C ARG A 72 18.89 -9.95 14.96
N LEU A 73 18.05 -9.29 14.19
CA LEU A 73 16.89 -8.57 14.69
C LEU A 73 15.86 -9.61 15.18
N THR A 74 15.62 -9.67 16.49
CA THR A 74 14.53 -10.49 17.04
C THR A 74 13.19 -9.84 16.73
N LYS A 75 12.08 -10.59 16.81
CA LYS A 75 10.73 -10.07 16.56
C LYS A 75 10.42 -8.85 17.45
N GLU A 76 10.70 -8.95 18.75
CA GLU A 76 10.41 -7.89 19.71
C GLU A 76 11.20 -6.61 19.42
N ARG A 77 12.48 -6.77 19.02
CA ARG A 77 13.33 -5.64 18.63
C ARG A 77 12.86 -5.02 17.32
N ALA A 78 12.43 -5.84 16.36
CA ALA A 78 11.89 -5.38 15.08
C ALA A 78 10.60 -4.55 15.27
N ILE A 79 9.66 -5.04 16.08
CA ILE A 79 8.43 -4.31 16.43
C ILE A 79 8.78 -2.99 17.11
N THR A 80 9.66 -3.02 18.12
CA THR A 80 10.05 -1.79 18.85
C THR A 80 10.68 -0.76 17.91
N LEU A 81 11.57 -1.19 17.01
CA LEU A 81 12.17 -0.34 15.98
C LEU A 81 11.12 0.28 15.05
N GLN A 82 10.16 -0.51 14.57
CA GLN A 82 9.07 0.00 13.73
C GLN A 82 8.21 1.02 14.49
N LEU A 83 7.87 0.77 15.75
CA LEU A 83 7.10 1.70 16.56
C LEU A 83 7.84 3.03 16.81
N GLU A 84 9.15 3.01 17.06
CA GLU A 84 9.96 4.23 17.17
C GLU A 84 9.99 5.01 15.84
N LEU A 85 10.15 4.32 14.70
CA LEU A 85 10.10 4.94 13.38
C LEU A 85 8.73 5.54 13.09
N MET A 86 7.64 4.82 13.39
CA MET A 86 6.26 5.31 13.25
C MET A 86 6.03 6.56 14.09
N ALA A 87 6.45 6.55 15.36
CA ALA A 87 6.29 7.70 16.24
C ALA A 87 7.05 8.93 15.71
N ALA A 88 8.27 8.74 15.20
CA ALA A 88 9.07 9.82 14.64
C ALA A 88 8.49 10.37 13.33
N TYR A 89 8.05 9.49 12.42
CA TYR A 89 7.42 9.90 11.17
C TYR A 89 6.04 10.52 11.38
N GLY A 90 5.29 10.10 12.40
CA GLY A 90 3.99 10.66 12.75
C GLY A 90 4.06 12.06 13.40
N THR A 91 5.25 12.59 13.68
CA THR A 91 5.36 13.93 14.28
C THR A 91 4.86 15.03 13.33
N PRO A 92 4.15 16.05 13.84
CA PRO A 92 3.67 17.17 13.01
C PRO A 92 4.80 17.89 12.25
N ALA A 93 6.00 17.96 12.84
CA ALA A 93 7.16 18.57 12.21
C ALA A 93 7.63 17.77 10.98
N PHE A 94 7.77 16.45 11.12
CA PHE A 94 8.14 15.57 10.01
C PHE A 94 7.10 15.61 8.90
N GLN A 95 5.82 15.47 9.22
CA GLN A 95 4.72 15.51 8.25
C GLN A 95 4.65 16.85 7.51
N LYS A 96 4.89 17.97 8.20
CA LYS A 96 4.97 19.29 7.57
C LYS A 96 6.10 19.38 6.53
N GLU A 97 7.30 18.91 6.87
CA GLU A 97 8.44 18.87 5.95
C GLU A 97 8.17 17.93 4.77
N LEU A 98 7.61 16.74 5.04
CA LEU A 98 7.20 15.78 4.03
C LEU A 98 6.27 16.44 2.99
N HIS A 99 5.16 17.03 3.44
CA HIS A 99 4.23 17.73 2.55
C HIS A 99 4.86 18.93 1.84
N GLU A 100 5.81 19.64 2.45
CA GLU A 100 6.52 20.74 1.79
C GLU A 100 7.38 20.24 0.63
N ILE A 101 8.09 19.11 0.81
CA ILE A 101 8.84 18.45 -0.26
C ILE A 101 7.87 18.04 -1.38
N GLY A 102 6.73 17.44 -1.03
CA GLY A 102 5.69 17.07 -2.00
C GLY A 102 5.18 18.27 -2.83
N ARG A 103 4.87 19.39 -2.16
CA ARG A 103 4.44 20.63 -2.84
C ARG A 103 5.52 21.23 -3.72
N ARG A 104 6.78 21.26 -3.24
CA ARG A 104 7.89 21.94 -3.91
C ARG A 104 8.36 21.20 -5.16
N TYR A 105 8.39 19.87 -5.10
CA TYR A 105 8.99 19.05 -6.15
C TYR A 105 7.98 18.30 -7.01
N GLY A 106 6.72 18.17 -6.59
CA GLY A 106 5.69 17.43 -7.32
C GLY A 106 6.19 16.04 -7.74
N THR A 107 6.03 15.69 -9.02
CA THR A 107 6.52 14.41 -9.58
C THR A 107 7.97 14.44 -10.08
N SER A 108 8.77 15.45 -9.72
CA SER A 108 10.14 15.56 -10.22
C SER A 108 11.07 14.49 -9.64
N SER A 109 12.14 14.15 -10.36
CA SER A 109 13.18 13.23 -9.85
C SER A 109 13.83 13.70 -8.54
N LYS A 110 13.79 15.02 -8.26
CA LYS A 110 14.28 15.60 -7.00
C LYS A 110 13.43 15.24 -5.79
N LEU A 111 12.13 14.93 -5.98
CA LEU A 111 11.24 14.50 -4.91
C LEU A 111 11.84 13.33 -4.14
N ARG A 112 12.27 12.28 -4.87
CA ARG A 112 12.80 11.07 -4.27
C ARG A 112 14.09 11.33 -3.50
N SER A 113 14.97 12.16 -4.03
CA SER A 113 16.24 12.51 -3.36
C SER A 113 16.00 13.25 -2.04
N GLU A 114 15.12 14.25 -2.03
CA GLU A 114 14.81 15.01 -0.81
C GLU A 114 14.01 14.19 0.20
N LEU A 115 13.08 13.35 -0.24
CA LEU A 115 12.37 12.40 0.62
C LEU A 115 13.35 11.44 1.31
N CYS A 116 14.29 10.86 0.54
CA CYS A 116 15.33 10.00 1.10
C CYS A 116 16.16 10.72 2.16
N LYS A 117 16.55 11.98 1.94
CA LYS A 117 17.29 12.78 2.94
C LYS A 117 16.47 13.01 4.21
N LEU A 118 15.19 13.34 4.08
CA LEU A 118 14.29 13.59 5.21
C LEU A 118 14.13 12.32 6.07
N VAL A 119 13.82 11.18 5.43
CA VAL A 119 13.70 9.87 6.09
C VAL A 119 15.02 9.49 6.75
N ARG A 120 16.14 9.69 6.03
CA ARG A 120 17.47 9.34 6.49
C ARG A 120 17.83 10.06 7.79
N ARG A 121 17.50 11.35 7.92
CA ARG A 121 17.77 12.13 9.13
C ARG A 121 17.19 11.48 10.38
N ILE A 122 15.96 10.97 10.32
CA ILE A 122 15.31 10.25 11.43
C ILE A 122 15.97 8.89 11.68
N GLN A 123 16.26 8.16 10.61
CA GLN A 123 16.90 6.84 10.69
C GLN A 123 18.28 6.89 11.36
N LEU A 124 19.06 7.96 11.13
CA LEU A 124 20.38 8.17 11.73
C LEU A 124 20.34 8.18 13.27
N ASP A 125 19.25 8.65 13.87
CA ASP A 125 19.13 8.77 15.32
C ASP A 125 18.60 7.49 15.99
N ILE A 126 17.84 6.69 15.24
CA ILE A 126 17.10 5.52 15.76
C ILE A 126 17.87 4.22 15.49
N ILE A 127 18.30 4.00 14.26
CA ILE A 127 18.86 2.71 13.79
C ILE A 127 20.10 2.27 14.59
N PRO A 128 21.05 3.16 14.96
CA PRO A 128 22.19 2.80 15.82
C PRO A 128 21.82 2.15 17.15
N ARG A 129 20.67 2.50 17.74
CA ARG A 129 20.18 1.91 19.00
C ARG A 129 19.86 0.42 18.87
N TYR A 130 19.65 -0.05 17.63
CA TYR A 130 19.34 -1.44 17.33
C TYR A 130 20.57 -2.24 16.86
N GLY A 131 21.76 -1.64 16.91
CA GLY A 131 23.02 -2.31 16.56
C GLY A 131 23.31 -2.35 15.05
N PHE A 132 22.66 -1.48 14.30
CA PHE A 132 22.96 -1.24 12.90
C PHE A 132 23.77 0.05 12.77
N ASP A 133 24.58 0.16 11.72
CA ASP A 133 25.37 1.38 11.54
C ASP A 133 24.48 2.60 11.18
N GLY A 134 24.92 3.79 11.55
CA GLY A 134 24.31 5.06 11.15
C GLY A 134 24.58 5.41 9.68
N SER A 135 24.91 4.44 8.82
CA SER A 135 25.26 4.64 7.40
C SER A 135 24.23 4.04 6.45
N GLU A 136 24.35 4.34 5.16
CA GLU A 136 23.48 3.78 4.14
C GLU A 136 23.51 2.25 4.19
N GLU A 137 24.70 1.69 4.41
CA GLU A 137 24.97 0.28 4.62
C GLU A 137 24.24 -0.27 5.84
N GLY A 138 24.19 0.49 6.94
CA GLY A 138 23.44 0.12 8.15
C GLY A 138 21.93 0.02 7.92
N VAL A 139 21.34 0.91 7.12
CA VAL A 139 19.93 0.80 6.69
C VAL A 139 19.71 -0.43 5.81
N HIS A 140 20.60 -0.70 4.86
CA HIS A 140 20.50 -1.90 4.04
C HIS A 140 20.60 -3.19 4.87
N SER A 141 21.49 -3.19 5.88
CA SER A 141 21.63 -4.28 6.85
C SER A 141 20.34 -4.46 7.66
N MET A 142 19.77 -3.36 8.17
CA MET A 142 18.47 -3.37 8.86
C MET A 142 17.37 -3.97 8.00
N LEU A 143 17.19 -3.49 6.76
CA LEU A 143 16.17 -4.01 5.85
C LEU A 143 16.38 -5.50 5.51
N ARG A 144 17.63 -5.94 5.37
CA ARG A 144 17.95 -7.36 5.15
C ARG A 144 17.55 -8.22 6.35
N SER A 145 17.76 -7.72 7.57
CA SER A 145 17.34 -8.39 8.80
C SER A 145 15.82 -8.53 8.92
N PHE A 146 15.05 -7.52 8.47
CA PHE A 146 13.58 -7.62 8.41
C PHE A 146 13.07 -8.70 7.45
N LYS A 147 13.84 -9.07 6.42
CA LYS A 147 13.42 -10.12 5.45
C LYS A 147 13.16 -11.48 6.12
N ALA A 148 13.83 -11.79 7.23
CA ALA A 148 13.58 -13.01 7.99
C ALA A 148 12.24 -13.00 8.75
N LEU A 149 11.63 -11.82 8.89
CA LEU A 149 10.38 -11.58 9.63
C LEU A 149 9.24 -11.10 8.71
N GLU A 150 9.43 -11.10 7.39
CA GLU A 150 8.49 -10.55 6.40
C GLU A 150 7.09 -11.20 6.45
N LYS A 151 6.99 -12.45 6.92
CA LYS A 151 5.73 -13.18 7.04
C LYS A 151 5.03 -13.01 8.40
N ASP A 152 5.62 -12.23 9.32
CA ASP A 152 5.02 -12.00 10.62
C ASP A 152 3.95 -10.90 10.51
N PRO A 153 2.70 -11.18 10.94
CA PRO A 153 1.59 -10.26 10.74
C PRO A 153 1.76 -8.94 11.48
N ASP A 154 2.41 -8.94 12.66
CA ASP A 154 2.62 -7.71 13.44
C ASP A 154 3.62 -6.78 12.73
N ILE A 155 4.65 -7.38 12.11
CA ILE A 155 5.64 -6.65 11.31
C ILE A 155 5.01 -6.08 10.04
N GLU A 156 4.13 -6.84 9.38
CA GLU A 156 3.42 -6.40 8.17
C GLU A 156 2.49 -5.22 8.46
N VAL A 157 1.68 -5.30 9.54
CA VAL A 157 0.78 -4.20 9.94
C VAL A 157 1.55 -2.90 10.17
N ASN A 158 2.68 -2.98 10.89
CA ASN A 158 3.52 -1.81 11.14
C ASN A 158 4.22 -1.30 9.86
N ASP A 159 4.64 -2.18 8.96
CA ASP A 159 5.25 -1.78 7.68
C ASP A 159 4.23 -1.02 6.80
N VAL A 160 2.97 -1.46 6.76
CA VAL A 160 1.89 -0.73 6.08
C VAL A 160 1.69 0.65 6.71
N ALA A 161 1.62 0.73 8.05
CA ALA A 161 1.44 2.00 8.74
C ALA A 161 2.62 2.98 8.52
N ILE A 162 3.86 2.48 8.49
CA ILE A 162 5.04 3.30 8.14
C ILE A 162 4.93 3.80 6.69
N LYS A 163 4.55 2.92 5.75
CA LYS A 163 4.37 3.30 4.35
C LYS A 163 3.29 4.37 4.18
N GLU A 164 2.20 4.28 4.93
CA GLU A 164 1.16 5.33 4.95
C GLU A 164 1.69 6.65 5.49
N LEU A 165 2.41 6.64 6.62
CA LEU A 165 3.03 7.85 7.19
C LEU A 165 4.07 8.50 6.26
N LEU A 166 4.74 7.70 5.42
CA LEU A 166 5.70 8.20 4.43
C LEU A 166 5.06 8.48 3.07
N SER A 167 3.79 8.12 2.88
CA SER A 167 3.07 8.40 1.66
C SER A 167 2.74 9.88 1.64
N LEU A 168 3.21 10.56 0.61
CA LEU A 168 2.67 11.85 0.26
C LEU A 168 1.25 11.59 -0.25
N GLU A 169 0.27 11.73 0.65
CA GLU A 169 -1.05 12.16 0.22
C GLU A 169 -0.83 13.49 -0.47
N VAL A 170 -0.62 13.42 -1.79
CA VAL A 170 -0.85 14.55 -2.64
C VAL A 170 -2.35 14.75 -2.50
N PRO A 171 -2.81 15.79 -1.76
CA PRO A 171 -4.23 16.09 -1.72
C PRO A 171 -4.63 16.12 -3.19
N PRO A 172 -5.66 15.36 -3.61
CA PRO A 172 -6.01 15.23 -5.02
C PRO A 172 -6.01 16.66 -5.53
N MET A 173 -4.98 17.00 -6.31
CA MET A 173 -4.76 18.39 -6.70
C MET A 173 -6.08 18.76 -7.28
N GLU A 174 -6.75 19.79 -6.72
CA GLU A 174 -7.98 20.31 -7.31
C GLU A 174 -7.64 20.51 -8.78
N MET A 175 -8.08 19.55 -9.60
CA MET A 175 -7.60 19.45 -10.95
C MET A 175 -8.32 20.59 -11.61
N ASN A 176 -7.62 21.71 -11.72
CA ASN A 176 -8.07 22.90 -12.40
C ASN A 176 -8.57 22.41 -13.76
N GLU A 177 -9.89 22.33 -13.91
CA GLU A 177 -10.64 21.56 -14.94
C GLU A 177 -10.39 22.06 -16.38
N LYS A 178 -9.41 22.92 -16.57
CA LYS A 178 -9.02 23.46 -17.86
C LYS A 178 -8.06 22.50 -18.56
N ASN A 179 -8.64 21.39 -19.02
CA ASN A 179 -8.34 20.76 -20.31
C ASN A 179 -6.86 20.71 -20.71
N LYS A 180 -5.99 20.12 -19.89
CA LYS A 180 -4.90 19.36 -20.51
C LYS A 180 -5.54 18.08 -21.00
N LEU A 181 -5.69 17.96 -22.33
CA LEU A 181 -6.00 16.70 -22.99
C LEU A 181 -4.98 15.67 -22.50
N ILE A 182 -5.36 14.87 -21.51
CA ILE A 182 -4.48 13.82 -21.01
C ILE A 182 -4.34 12.85 -22.18
N ALA A 183 -3.15 12.80 -22.76
CA ALA A 183 -2.86 11.88 -23.84
C ALA A 183 -3.00 10.44 -23.31
N ARG A 184 -3.59 9.58 -24.15
CA ARG A 184 -3.72 8.15 -23.85
C ARG A 184 -2.33 7.55 -23.60
N PRO A 185 -2.21 6.56 -22.69
CA PRO A 185 -0.95 5.92 -22.40
C PRO A 185 -0.44 5.17 -23.65
N VAL A 186 0.69 5.63 -24.18
CA VAL A 186 1.40 4.99 -25.31
C VAL A 186 2.68 4.28 -24.88
N THR A 187 3.01 4.33 -23.59
CA THR A 187 4.23 3.72 -23.03
C THR A 187 3.89 2.64 -22.02
N LYS A 188 4.74 1.61 -21.93
CA LYS A 188 4.62 0.53 -20.95
C LYS A 188 4.42 1.07 -19.53
N HIS A 189 5.24 2.03 -19.12
CA HIS A 189 5.21 2.59 -17.77
C HIS A 189 3.84 3.19 -17.43
N ARG A 190 3.24 3.95 -18.36
CA ARG A 190 1.92 4.57 -18.14
C ARG A 190 0.78 3.53 -18.11
N ILE A 191 0.90 2.46 -18.90
CA ILE A 191 -0.02 1.31 -18.82
C ILE A 191 0.09 0.60 -17.47
N MET A 192 1.31 0.36 -16.98
CA MET A 192 1.52 -0.23 -15.66
C MET A 192 0.94 0.65 -14.54
N ASP A 193 1.12 1.97 -14.62
CA ASP A 193 0.54 2.90 -13.64
C ASP A 193 -1.00 2.83 -13.65
N LEU A 194 -1.62 2.79 -14.83
CA LEU A 194 -3.06 2.59 -14.98
C LEU A 194 -3.55 1.29 -14.33
N LEU A 195 -2.86 0.18 -14.60
CA LEU A 195 -3.22 -1.12 -14.04
C LEU A 195 -3.02 -1.17 -12.51
N ARG A 196 -1.98 -0.52 -11.97
CA ARG A 196 -1.77 -0.41 -10.52
C ARG A 196 -2.88 0.36 -9.84
N VAL A 197 -3.32 1.49 -10.40
CA VAL A 197 -4.43 2.26 -9.82
C VAL A 197 -5.73 1.45 -9.87
N GLN A 198 -6.01 0.76 -10.97
CA GLN A 198 -7.16 -0.15 -11.03
C GLN A 198 -7.08 -1.27 -10.00
N LEU A 199 -5.90 -1.87 -9.84
CA LEU A 199 -5.68 -2.93 -8.86
C LEU A 199 -5.96 -2.44 -7.43
N ILE A 200 -5.49 -1.25 -7.06
CA ILE A 200 -5.76 -0.63 -5.76
C ILE A 200 -7.25 -0.43 -5.56
N GLU A 201 -7.93 0.20 -6.52
CA GLU A 201 -9.37 0.50 -6.42
C GLU A 201 -10.22 -0.76 -6.36
N PHE A 202 -9.93 -1.78 -7.18
CA PHE A 202 -10.64 -3.05 -7.13
C PHE A 202 -10.30 -3.86 -5.89
N SER A 203 -9.12 -3.67 -5.27
CA SER A 203 -8.75 -4.38 -4.04
C SER A 203 -9.46 -3.85 -2.79
N LYS A 204 -10.21 -2.74 -2.87
CA LYS A 204 -10.94 -2.19 -1.73
C LYS A 204 -11.94 -3.22 -1.19
N ALA A 205 -12.01 -3.34 0.14
CA ALA A 205 -12.85 -4.33 0.82
C ALA A 205 -14.33 -4.25 0.40
N THR A 206 -14.86 -3.04 0.24
CA THR A 206 -16.25 -2.82 -0.20
C THR A 206 -16.50 -3.31 -1.63
N PHE A 207 -15.53 -3.12 -2.54
CA PHE A 207 -15.63 -3.65 -3.91
C PHE A 207 -15.54 -5.18 -3.91
N GLN A 208 -14.62 -5.74 -3.13
CA GLN A 208 -14.46 -7.20 -3.04
C GLN A 208 -15.68 -7.90 -2.43
N ALA A 209 -16.35 -7.26 -1.46
CA ALA A 209 -17.61 -7.77 -0.91
C ALA A 209 -18.70 -7.88 -1.98
N ASP A 210 -18.82 -6.88 -2.86
CA ASP A 210 -19.78 -6.93 -3.98
C ASP A 210 -19.44 -8.02 -5.00
N VAL A 211 -18.16 -8.18 -5.34
CA VAL A 211 -17.72 -9.26 -6.25
C VAL A 211 -18.06 -10.63 -5.67
N GLU A 212 -17.85 -10.82 -4.37
CA GLU A 212 -18.18 -12.06 -3.67
C GLU A 212 -19.70 -12.30 -3.64
N GLU A 213 -20.50 -11.27 -3.46
CA GLU A 213 -21.96 -11.37 -3.54
C GLU A 213 -22.43 -11.75 -4.95
N LEU A 214 -21.82 -11.17 -6.00
CA LEU A 214 -22.10 -11.57 -7.38
C LEU A 214 -21.77 -13.05 -7.62
N LYS A 215 -20.65 -13.55 -7.10
CA LYS A 215 -20.27 -14.98 -7.21
C LYS A 215 -21.30 -15.88 -6.53
N LYS A 216 -21.71 -15.55 -5.29
CA LYS A 216 -22.77 -16.28 -4.58
C LYS A 216 -24.09 -16.28 -5.34
N CYS A 217 -24.50 -15.13 -5.90
CA CYS A 217 -25.68 -15.02 -6.76
C CYS A 217 -25.56 -15.96 -7.98
N ALA A 218 -24.39 -16.01 -8.65
CA ALA A 218 -24.15 -16.87 -9.81
C ALA A 218 -24.17 -18.37 -9.46
N ASP A 219 -23.56 -18.77 -8.35
CA ASP A 219 -23.57 -20.16 -7.88
C ASP A 219 -24.95 -20.61 -7.45
N TYR A 220 -25.72 -19.73 -6.81
CA TYR A 220 -27.11 -20.00 -6.49
C TYR A 220 -27.94 -20.26 -7.75
N ASN A 221 -27.83 -19.38 -8.75
CA ASN A 221 -28.60 -19.47 -9.99
C ASN A 221 -28.21 -20.68 -10.85
N SER A 222 -26.96 -21.12 -10.79
CA SER A 222 -26.47 -22.30 -11.53
C SER A 222 -26.76 -23.62 -10.82
N GLY A 223 -27.42 -23.60 -9.65
CA GLY A 223 -27.67 -24.79 -8.85
C GLY A 223 -26.41 -25.37 -8.19
N ARG A 224 -25.30 -24.63 -8.20
CA ARG A 224 -24.05 -24.96 -7.48
C ARG A 224 -24.12 -24.56 -6.01
N VAL A 225 -25.32 -24.55 -5.43
CA VAL A 225 -25.52 -24.18 -4.03
C VAL A 225 -24.75 -25.15 -3.14
N PHE A 226 -24.06 -24.58 -2.15
CA PHE A 226 -23.41 -25.32 -1.09
C PHE A 226 -24.40 -26.30 -0.45
N ASN A 227 -24.22 -27.60 -0.68
CA ASN A 227 -24.93 -28.63 0.04
C ASN A 227 -24.14 -28.94 1.32
N PRO A 228 -24.62 -28.53 2.51
CA PRO A 228 -23.89 -28.71 3.76
C PRO A 228 -23.68 -30.18 4.14
N SER A 229 -24.37 -31.12 3.46
CA SER A 229 -24.25 -32.56 3.68
C SER A 229 -23.19 -33.23 2.78
N ARG A 230 -22.61 -32.54 1.80
CA ARG A 230 -21.49 -33.08 1.03
C ARG A 230 -20.17 -32.67 1.68
N PRO A 231 -19.27 -33.62 2.00
CA PRO A 231 -17.93 -33.28 2.47
C PRO A 231 -17.26 -32.37 1.43
N MET A 232 -16.52 -31.40 1.96
CA MET A 232 -15.91 -30.24 1.28
C MET A 232 -14.76 -30.66 0.34
N GLU A 233 -14.92 -31.75 -0.41
CA GLU A 233 -13.92 -32.24 -1.35
C GLU A 233 -14.07 -31.44 -2.66
N GLN A 234 -13.22 -30.43 -2.78
CA GLN A 234 -13.01 -29.57 -3.95
C GLN A 234 -14.22 -28.72 -4.32
N GLY A 235 -14.17 -27.44 -3.92
CA GLY A 235 -15.16 -26.44 -4.31
C GLY A 235 -15.41 -26.49 -5.81
N PHE A 236 -16.69 -26.58 -6.18
CA PHE A 236 -17.16 -26.41 -7.54
C PHE A 236 -16.97 -24.94 -7.93
N GLU A 237 -15.73 -24.54 -8.19
CA GLU A 237 -15.48 -23.30 -8.90
C GLU A 237 -16.18 -23.38 -10.26
N ASP A 238 -16.73 -22.24 -10.68
CA ASP A 238 -17.28 -22.10 -12.03
C ASP A 238 -16.28 -22.66 -13.05
N PRO A 239 -16.68 -23.56 -13.97
CA PRO A 239 -15.75 -24.19 -14.90
C PRO A 239 -15.08 -23.16 -15.82
N ASP A 240 -15.76 -22.03 -16.06
CA ASP A 240 -15.22 -20.90 -16.80
C ASP A 240 -14.47 -19.91 -15.90
N GLY A 241 -14.33 -20.19 -14.61
CA GLY A 241 -13.62 -19.34 -13.67
C GLY A 241 -14.27 -17.98 -13.47
N TYR A 242 -15.62 -17.95 -13.50
CA TYR A 242 -16.43 -16.74 -13.44
C TYR A 242 -16.12 -15.77 -14.59
N TYR A 243 -15.64 -16.26 -15.73
CA TYR A 243 -15.35 -15.41 -16.90
C TYR A 243 -16.58 -14.63 -17.38
N HIS A 244 -17.80 -15.12 -17.13
CA HIS A 244 -19.07 -14.46 -17.50
C HIS A 244 -19.91 -14.05 -16.28
N LEU A 245 -19.28 -13.60 -15.20
CA LEU A 245 -19.99 -13.15 -14.00
C LEU A 245 -20.93 -11.98 -14.31
N GLU A 246 -22.25 -12.22 -14.22
CA GLU A 246 -23.28 -11.21 -14.47
C GLU A 246 -23.14 -10.03 -13.50
N GLY A 247 -23.33 -8.80 -13.98
CA GLY A 247 -23.20 -7.58 -13.17
C GLY A 247 -21.76 -7.12 -12.89
N ARG A 248 -20.75 -7.95 -13.14
CA ARG A 248 -19.34 -7.59 -12.92
C ARG A 248 -18.91 -6.39 -13.75
N ALA A 249 -19.32 -6.33 -15.02
CA ALA A 249 -18.95 -5.24 -15.92
C ALA A 249 -19.52 -3.89 -15.43
N GLU A 250 -20.76 -3.89 -14.95
CA GLU A 250 -21.42 -2.72 -14.36
C GLU A 250 -20.73 -2.28 -13.07
N LEU A 251 -20.39 -3.25 -12.20
CA LEU A 251 -19.66 -2.99 -10.95
C LEU A 251 -18.27 -2.38 -11.23
N ALA A 252 -17.51 -2.96 -12.15
CA ALA A 252 -16.20 -2.44 -12.55
C ALA A 252 -16.29 -1.03 -13.16
N LEU A 253 -17.34 -0.77 -13.95
CA LEU A 253 -17.54 0.52 -14.59
C LEU A 253 -17.74 1.66 -13.58
N LEU A 254 -18.34 1.41 -12.40
CA LEU A 254 -18.46 2.44 -11.33
C LEU A 254 -17.10 2.98 -10.86
N VAL A 255 -16.08 2.12 -10.85
CA VAL A 255 -14.70 2.51 -10.56
C VAL A 255 -14.08 3.16 -11.78
N GLN A 256 -14.18 2.52 -12.94
CA GLN A 256 -13.53 2.95 -14.18
C GLN A 256 -14.03 4.31 -14.68
N THR A 257 -15.30 4.66 -14.49
CA THR A 257 -15.86 5.98 -14.84
C THR A 257 -15.13 7.13 -14.14
N ARG A 258 -14.60 6.91 -12.93
CA ARG A 258 -13.81 7.92 -12.19
C ARG A 258 -12.32 7.89 -12.55
N LEU A 259 -11.82 6.73 -12.93
CA LEU A 259 -10.40 6.48 -13.15
C LEU A 259 -9.97 6.79 -14.59
N LEU A 260 -10.71 6.28 -15.58
CA LEU A 260 -10.37 6.34 -17.01
C LEU A 260 -10.09 7.77 -17.55
N PRO A 261 -10.85 8.81 -17.17
CA PRO A 261 -10.57 10.17 -17.61
C PRO A 261 -9.16 10.65 -17.25
N GLN A 262 -8.60 10.19 -16.13
CA GLN A 262 -7.26 10.53 -15.66
C GLN A 262 -6.14 9.97 -16.56
N TYR A 263 -6.49 9.10 -17.50
CA TYR A 263 -5.61 8.48 -18.48
C TYR A 263 -6.04 8.76 -19.92
N GLY A 264 -6.93 9.73 -20.14
CA GLY A 264 -7.37 10.12 -21.48
C GLY A 264 -8.39 9.18 -22.13
N PHE A 265 -9.02 8.32 -21.34
CA PHE A 265 -10.09 7.43 -21.80
C PHE A 265 -11.46 7.98 -21.41
N ALA A 266 -12.46 7.72 -22.25
CA ALA A 266 -13.84 8.09 -21.93
C ALA A 266 -14.35 7.30 -20.70
N PRO A 267 -15.18 7.89 -19.83
CA PRO A 267 -15.71 7.22 -18.64
C PRO A 267 -16.90 6.30 -18.97
N SER A 268 -16.72 5.42 -19.96
CA SER A 268 -17.78 4.58 -20.55
C SER A 268 -17.27 3.19 -20.92
N LYS A 269 -18.19 2.26 -21.25
CA LYS A 269 -17.82 0.92 -21.77
C LYS A 269 -16.91 1.01 -23.01
N ALA A 270 -17.13 1.99 -23.88
CA ALA A 270 -16.27 2.22 -25.04
C ALA A 270 -14.85 2.66 -24.64
N GLY A 271 -14.72 3.49 -23.60
CA GLY A 271 -13.41 3.87 -23.06
C GLY A 271 -12.67 2.71 -22.39
N VAL A 272 -13.39 1.78 -21.75
CA VAL A 272 -12.79 0.53 -21.23
C VAL A 272 -12.25 -0.33 -22.38
N GLN A 273 -13.02 -0.50 -23.47
CA GLN A 273 -12.54 -1.22 -24.65
C GLN A 273 -11.31 -0.55 -25.28
N ASP A 274 -11.32 0.78 -25.37
CA ASP A 274 -10.20 1.55 -25.88
C ASP A 274 -8.95 1.41 -25.00
N MET A 275 -9.13 1.42 -23.67
CA MET A 275 -8.07 1.09 -22.72
C MET A 275 -7.48 -0.29 -22.95
N ILE A 276 -8.32 -1.32 -23.11
CA ILE A 276 -7.87 -2.69 -23.35
C ILE A 276 -7.03 -2.78 -24.64
N ARG A 277 -7.43 -2.08 -25.71
CA ARG A 277 -6.64 -1.98 -26.95
C ARG A 277 -5.27 -1.34 -26.72
N HIS A 278 -5.18 -0.33 -25.84
CA HIS A 278 -3.89 0.29 -25.49
C HIS A 278 -3.00 -0.61 -24.62
N CYS A 279 -3.60 -1.55 -23.87
CA CYS A 279 -2.84 -2.58 -23.15
C CYS A 279 -2.28 -3.66 -24.09
N ALA A 280 -2.94 -3.92 -25.22
CA ALA A 280 -2.63 -5.05 -26.11
C ALA A 280 -1.16 -5.14 -26.57
N PRO A 281 -0.49 -4.04 -27.00
CA PRO A 281 0.92 -4.11 -27.40
C PRO A 281 1.88 -4.52 -26.28
N PHE A 282 1.45 -4.40 -25.01
CA PHE A 282 2.28 -4.66 -23.84
C PHE A 282 1.86 -5.92 -23.08
N VAL A 283 0.79 -6.62 -23.46
CA VAL A 283 0.22 -7.72 -22.67
C VAL A 283 1.15 -8.94 -22.57
N ARG A 284 2.13 -9.06 -23.47
CA ARG A 284 3.17 -10.11 -23.42
C ARG A 284 4.34 -9.77 -22.50
N ASP A 285 4.46 -8.52 -22.05
CA ASP A 285 5.48 -8.14 -21.06
C ASP A 285 5.11 -8.76 -19.69
N PRO A 286 6.02 -9.45 -19.00
CA PRO A 286 5.70 -10.18 -17.78
C PRO A 286 5.11 -9.29 -16.67
N ASP A 287 5.58 -8.05 -16.53
CA ASP A 287 5.10 -7.15 -15.48
C ASP A 287 3.68 -6.67 -15.76
N VAL A 288 3.38 -6.35 -17.03
CA VAL A 288 2.04 -5.96 -17.47
C VAL A 288 1.08 -7.14 -17.41
N ALA A 289 1.51 -8.33 -17.84
CA ALA A 289 0.71 -9.55 -17.77
C ALA A 289 0.33 -9.91 -16.33
N ASN A 290 1.28 -9.81 -15.39
CA ASN A 290 1.02 -10.06 -13.98
C ASN A 290 0.05 -9.03 -13.38
N LEU A 291 0.23 -7.74 -13.68
CA LEU A 291 -0.68 -6.69 -13.20
C LEU A 291 -2.10 -6.86 -13.76
N LEU A 292 -2.21 -7.18 -15.05
CA LEU A 292 -3.51 -7.39 -15.70
C LEU A 292 -4.23 -8.60 -15.11
N ASP A 293 -3.52 -9.70 -14.84
CA ASP A 293 -4.09 -10.86 -14.14
C ASP A 293 -4.59 -10.50 -12.76
N ARG A 294 -3.77 -9.80 -11.95
CA ARG A 294 -4.17 -9.39 -10.60
C ARG A 294 -5.40 -8.48 -10.62
N VAL A 295 -5.50 -7.58 -11.60
CA VAL A 295 -6.71 -6.76 -11.81
C VAL A 295 -7.92 -7.65 -12.08
N ASN A 296 -7.80 -8.62 -12.99
CA ASN A 296 -8.89 -9.53 -13.35
C ASN A 296 -9.27 -10.49 -12.21
N GLU A 297 -8.31 -10.95 -11.41
CA GLU A 297 -8.55 -11.71 -10.19
C GLU A 297 -9.38 -10.92 -9.18
N LYS A 298 -9.08 -9.62 -9.02
CA LYS A 298 -9.91 -8.72 -8.20
C LYS A 298 -11.29 -8.45 -8.79
N LEU A 299 -11.46 -8.64 -10.09
CA LEU A 299 -12.77 -8.69 -10.73
C LEU A 299 -13.45 -10.06 -10.60
N GLY A 300 -12.83 -11.01 -9.90
CA GLY A 300 -13.39 -12.33 -9.60
C GLY A 300 -13.06 -13.42 -10.62
N MET A 301 -12.17 -13.16 -11.59
CA MET A 301 -11.74 -14.17 -12.56
C MET A 301 -10.75 -15.16 -11.94
N SER A 302 -10.83 -16.44 -12.32
CA SER A 302 -9.81 -17.43 -11.96
C SER A 302 -8.52 -17.25 -12.77
N PRO A 303 -7.38 -17.82 -12.33
CA PRO A 303 -6.12 -17.75 -13.09
C PRO A 303 -6.24 -18.26 -14.54
N ALA A 304 -7.01 -19.33 -14.76
CA ALA A 304 -7.26 -19.86 -16.10
C ALA A 304 -8.07 -18.88 -16.96
N ALA A 305 -9.07 -18.21 -16.37
CA ALA A 305 -9.86 -17.18 -17.04
C ALA A 305 -9.00 -15.95 -17.39
N CYS A 306 -8.11 -15.52 -16.48
CA CYS A 306 -7.15 -14.44 -16.72
C CYS A 306 -6.23 -14.76 -17.91
N HIS A 307 -5.69 -15.98 -17.97
CA HIS A 307 -4.87 -16.43 -19.09
C HIS A 307 -5.62 -16.32 -20.43
N ARG A 308 -6.85 -16.85 -20.51
CA ARG A 308 -7.68 -16.74 -21.73
C ARG A 308 -7.95 -15.30 -22.11
N PHE A 309 -8.22 -14.44 -21.12
CA PHE A 309 -8.41 -13.01 -21.36
C PHE A 309 -7.18 -12.36 -21.97
N ARG A 310 -5.97 -12.66 -21.48
CA ARG A 310 -4.73 -12.13 -22.07
C ARG A 310 -4.54 -12.55 -23.51
N GLU A 311 -4.81 -13.82 -23.84
CA GLU A 311 -4.73 -14.28 -25.23
C GLU A 311 -5.67 -13.51 -26.15
N LEU A 312 -6.89 -13.20 -25.68
CA LEU A 312 -7.83 -12.35 -26.41
C LEU A 312 -7.31 -10.92 -26.56
N VAL A 313 -6.75 -10.35 -25.50
CA VAL A 313 -6.16 -9.00 -25.55
C VAL A 313 -4.95 -8.95 -26.50
N ALA A 314 -4.14 -10.01 -26.54
CA ALA A 314 -2.99 -10.11 -27.45
C ALA A 314 -3.40 -10.19 -28.93
N GLN A 315 -4.64 -10.56 -29.24
CA GLN A 315 -5.17 -10.55 -30.61
C GLN A 315 -5.64 -9.17 -31.06
N LEU A 316 -5.72 -8.19 -30.15
CA LEU A 316 -6.12 -6.81 -30.45
C LEU A 316 -4.94 -5.91 -30.82
N SER A 317 -3.70 -6.43 -30.73
CA SER A 317 -2.46 -5.70 -31.06
C SER A 317 -2.19 -5.63 -32.54
#